data_AF-A0A3E5FQE2-F1
#
_entry.id   AF-A0A3E5FQE2-F1
#
_cell.length_a   1.000
_cell.length_b   1.000
_cell.length_c   1.000
_cell.angle_alpha   90.00
_cell.angle_beta   90.00
_cell.angle_gamma   90.00
#
_symmetry.space_group_name_H-M   'P 1'
#
loop_
_entity.id
_entity.type
_entity.pdbx_description
1 polymer ?
#
loop_
_entity_poly.entity_id
_entity_poly.type
_entity_poly.pdbx_seq_one_letter_code
_entity_poly.pdbx_strand_id
1 'polypeptide(L)'
;MILNNQDTDKHILFTLAHELAHYIFDYISDSSEEYSNSYRTNESQTDSELRANRFAASFLMPASSFSNTYKALLKDKKDKETIIKKLADIFNVPGTAVRIRIEELELDNE
;
A
#
# COMPACT_ATOMS: atom_id res chain seq x y z
N MET A 1 10.69 -15.81 1.13
CA MET A 1 10.35 -14.56 1.84
C MET A 1 11.36 -14.31 2.96
N ILE A 2 12.27 -13.35 2.78
CA ILE A 2 13.19 -12.89 3.83
C ILE A 2 12.64 -11.56 4.33
N LEU A 3 12.05 -11.56 5.52
CA LEU A 3 11.61 -10.33 6.19
C LEU A 3 12.81 -9.76 6.95
N ASN A 4 13.18 -8.52 6.66
CA ASN A 4 14.29 -7.87 7.35
C ASN A 4 13.79 -7.35 8.70
N ASN A 5 14.44 -7.73 9.80
CA ASN A 5 14.05 -7.36 11.17
C ASN A 5 14.32 -5.87 11.51
N GLN A 6 14.59 -5.05 10.50
CA GLN A 6 14.78 -3.60 10.57
C GLN A 6 13.60 -2.84 9.93
N ASP A 7 12.71 -3.54 9.22
CA ASP A 7 11.50 -2.94 8.66
C ASP A 7 10.47 -2.72 9.77
N THR A 8 9.82 -1.55 9.76
CA THR A 8 8.69 -1.32 10.67
C THR A 8 7.54 -2.28 10.34
N ASP A 9 6.73 -2.66 11.32
CA ASP A 9 5.57 -3.55 11.16
C ASP A 9 4.67 -3.16 9.96
N LYS A 10 4.62 -1.86 9.65
CA LYS A 10 3.91 -1.27 8.52
C LYS A 10 4.47 -1.67 7.16
N HIS A 11 5.80 -1.67 7.01
CA HIS A 11 6.46 -2.10 5.78
C HIS A 11 6.30 -3.60 5.59
N ILE A 12 6.45 -4.40 6.66
CA ILE A 12 6.22 -5.84 6.61
C ILE A 12 4.79 -6.15 6.15
N LEU A 13 3.78 -5.50 6.73
CA LEU A 13 2.38 -5.72 6.35
C LEU A 13 2.12 -5.34 4.88
N PHE A 14 2.67 -4.22 4.43
CA PHE A 14 2.53 -3.79 3.03
C PHE A 14 3.20 -4.77 2.07
N THR A 15 4.42 -5.22 2.37
CA THR A 15 5.13 -6.24 1.60
C THR A 15 4.37 -7.56 1.56
N LEU A 16 3.80 -8.01 2.69
CA LEU A 16 2.99 -9.24 2.71
C LEU A 16 1.76 -9.14 1.79
N ALA A 17 1.06 -8.00 1.81
CA ALA A 17 -0.07 -7.79 0.92
C ALA A 17 0.34 -7.70 -0.56
N HIS A 18 1.54 -7.16 -0.83
CA HIS A 18 2.12 -7.09 -2.17
C HIS A 18 2.47 -8.48 -2.71
N GLU A 19 3.17 -9.31 -1.92
CA GLU A 19 3.49 -10.70 -2.30
C GLU A 19 2.21 -11.55 -2.47
N LEU A 20 1.20 -11.31 -1.64
CA LEU A 20 -0.11 -11.95 -1.81
C LEU A 20 -0.75 -11.60 -3.17
N ALA A 21 -0.56 -10.37 -3.66
CA ALA A 21 -1.05 -9.98 -4.97
C ALA A 21 -0.37 -10.78 -6.08
N HIS A 22 0.96 -10.92 -6.03
CA HIS A 22 1.70 -11.76 -6.97
C HIS A 22 1.20 -13.21 -6.95
N TYR A 23 0.97 -13.76 -5.76
CA TYR A 23 0.40 -15.10 -5.64
C TYR A 23 -1.01 -15.20 -6.28
N ILE A 24 -1.89 -14.21 -6.06
CA ILE A 24 -3.24 -14.24 -6.62
C ILE A 24 -3.24 -14.07 -8.14
N PHE A 25 -2.45 -13.13 -8.67
CA PHE A 25 -2.55 -12.72 -10.07
C PHE A 25 -1.55 -13.39 -11.01
N ASP A 26 -0.38 -13.77 -10.51
CA ASP A 26 0.71 -14.28 -11.35
C ASP A 26 0.84 -15.79 -11.22
N TYR A 27 0.74 -16.33 -9.99
CA TYR A 27 0.85 -17.77 -9.76
C TYR A 27 -0.39 -18.56 -10.23
N ILE A 28 -1.60 -18.01 -10.09
CA ILE A 28 -2.82 -18.66 -10.61
C ILE A 28 -2.87 -18.61 -12.14
N SER A 29 -2.17 -17.67 -12.76
CA SER A 29 -2.18 -17.45 -14.21
C SER A 29 -1.09 -18.23 -14.96
N ASP A 30 0.01 -18.60 -14.30
CA ASP A 30 1.11 -19.35 -14.92
C ASP A 30 1.64 -20.46 -13.99
N SER A 31 1.35 -21.71 -14.34
CA SER A 31 1.56 -22.88 -13.49
C SER A 31 2.99 -23.43 -13.50
N SER A 32 4.05 -22.63 -13.32
CA SER A 32 5.41 -23.20 -13.32
C SER A 32 6.58 -22.42 -12.69
N GLU A 33 6.42 -21.31 -11.96
CA GLU A 33 7.61 -20.65 -11.36
C GLU A 33 7.45 -20.35 -9.86
N GLU A 34 8.34 -20.94 -9.05
CA GLU A 34 8.49 -20.67 -7.62
C GLU A 34 9.07 -19.26 -7.43
N TYR A 35 8.25 -18.32 -6.92
CA TYR A 35 8.69 -16.94 -6.76
C TYR A 35 9.42 -16.71 -5.43
N SER A 36 10.70 -16.38 -5.57
CA SER A 36 11.55 -15.80 -4.52
C SER A 36 11.93 -14.39 -5.00
N ASN A 37 10.99 -13.45 -4.97
CA ASN A 37 11.34 -12.05 -5.23
C ASN A 37 11.32 -11.25 -3.93
N SER A 38 12.38 -10.48 -3.76
CA SER A 38 12.57 -9.60 -2.62
C SER A 38 12.28 -8.20 -3.12
N TYR A 39 11.26 -7.54 -2.57
CA TYR A 39 10.94 -6.14 -2.85
C TYR A 39 12.23 -5.30 -2.88
N ARG A 40 12.63 -4.87 -4.08
CA ARG A 40 13.74 -3.94 -4.30
C ARG A 40 13.15 -2.67 -4.87
N THR A 41 13.41 -1.55 -4.19
CA THR A 41 12.96 -0.19 -4.54
C THR A 41 13.41 0.32 -5.92
N ASN A 42 14.07 -0.51 -6.74
CA ASN A 42 14.70 -0.13 -8.00
C ASN A 42 14.48 -1.14 -9.13
N GLU A 43 13.50 -2.05 -9.01
CA GLU A 43 13.09 -2.92 -10.12
C GLU A 43 12.29 -2.14 -11.17
N SER A 44 12.45 -2.52 -12.44
CA SER A 44 11.66 -1.95 -13.54
C SER A 44 10.18 -2.11 -13.21
N GLN A 45 9.40 -1.02 -13.20
CA GLN A 45 7.96 -1.08 -12.95
C GLN A 45 7.27 -1.88 -14.06
N THR A 46 7.17 -3.18 -13.88
CA THR A 46 6.37 -4.04 -14.74
C THR A 46 4.89 -3.83 -14.41
N ASP A 47 4.01 -4.17 -15.36
CA ASP A 47 2.56 -4.14 -15.12
C ASP A 47 2.14 -5.04 -13.94
N SER A 48 2.94 -6.07 -13.63
CA SER A 48 2.72 -6.91 -12.46
C SER A 48 3.05 -6.18 -11.15
N GLU A 49 4.24 -5.58 -11.04
CA GLU A 49 4.65 -4.80 -9.86
C GLU A 49 3.69 -3.64 -9.57
N LEU A 50 3.22 -2.96 -10.62
CA LEU A 50 2.23 -1.89 -10.48
C LEU A 50 0.89 -2.44 -9.97
N ARG A 51 0.44 -3.59 -10.48
CA ARG A 51 -0.78 -4.26 -10.03
C ARG A 51 -0.66 -4.72 -8.58
N ALA A 52 0.47 -5.29 -8.18
CA ALA A 52 0.72 -5.75 -6.82
C ALA A 52 0.71 -4.60 -5.81
N ASN A 53 1.36 -3.47 -6.16
CA ASN A 53 1.32 -2.26 -5.35
C ASN A 53 -0.10 -1.68 -5.21
N ARG A 54 -0.86 -1.60 -6.32
CA ARG A 54 -2.27 -1.13 -6.29
C ARG A 54 -3.17 -2.06 -5.47
N PHE A 55 -2.95 -3.37 -5.56
CA PHE A 55 -3.66 -4.35 -4.75
C PHE A 55 -3.35 -4.16 -3.27
N ALA A 56 -2.08 -4.13 -2.88
CA ALA A 56 -1.67 -3.95 -1.49
C ALA A 56 -2.25 -2.66 -0.89
N ALA A 57 -2.16 -1.54 -1.63
CA ALA A 57 -2.74 -0.28 -1.22
C ALA A 57 -4.27 -0.36 -1.06
N SER A 58 -4.98 -0.97 -2.02
CA SER A 58 -6.44 -1.07 -1.96
C SER A 58 -6.95 -2.08 -0.93
N PHE A 59 -6.18 -3.13 -0.67
CA PHE A 59 -6.47 -4.16 0.31
C PHE A 59 -6.30 -3.64 1.74
N LEU A 60 -5.20 -2.94 2.00
CA LEU A 60 -4.91 -2.37 3.32
C LEU A 60 -5.63 -1.04 3.57
N MET A 61 -5.94 -0.28 2.51
CA MET A 61 -6.68 0.99 2.59
C MET A 61 -7.93 0.96 1.68
N PRO A 62 -9.02 0.30 2.13
CA PRO A 62 -10.27 0.27 1.38
C PRO A 62 -10.82 1.68 1.13
N ALA A 63 -11.23 1.98 -0.11
CA ALA A 63 -11.53 3.33 -0.57
C ALA A 63 -12.55 4.06 0.32
N SER A 64 -13.69 3.43 0.61
CA SER A 64 -14.74 4.04 1.45
C SER A 64 -14.26 4.34 2.86
N SER A 65 -13.58 3.40 3.50
CA SER A 65 -13.02 3.58 4.86
C SER A 65 -11.94 4.66 4.88
N PHE A 66 -11.05 4.65 3.89
CA PHE A 66 -9.95 5.60 3.77
C PHE A 66 -10.46 7.03 3.53
N SER A 67 -11.31 7.24 2.52
CA SER A 67 -11.88 8.55 2.19
C SER A 67 -12.69 9.13 3.36
N ASN A 68 -13.51 8.32 4.04
CA ASN A 68 -14.27 8.78 5.20
C ASN A 68 -13.35 9.23 6.34
N THR A 69 -12.29 8.47 6.61
CA THR A 69 -11.31 8.80 7.64
C THR A 69 -10.52 10.07 7.28
N TYR A 70 -10.08 10.20 6.02
CA TYR A 70 -9.40 11.39 5.52
C TYR A 70 -10.27 12.65 5.66
N LYS A 71 -11.54 12.59 5.21
CA LYS A 71 -12.50 13.70 5.32
C LYS A 71 -12.80 14.06 6.77
N ALA A 72 -12.87 13.09 7.68
CA ALA A 72 -13.03 13.35 9.11
C ALA A 72 -11.82 14.10 9.69
N LEU A 73 -10.59 13.69 9.33
CA LEU A 73 -9.37 14.33 9.80
C LEU A 73 -9.14 15.73 9.22
N LEU A 74 -9.62 16.00 8.00
CA LEU A 74 -9.64 17.35 7.41
C LEU A 74 -10.55 18.31 8.20
N LYS A 75 -11.73 17.84 8.63
CA LYS A 75 -12.67 18.64 9.44
C LYS A 75 -12.07 19.07 10.78
N ASP A 76 -11.15 18.28 11.33
CA ASP A 76 -10.41 18.60 12.56
C ASP A 76 -9.33 19.69 12.35
N LYS A 77 -9.25 20.32 11.17
CA LYS A 77 -8.27 21.37 10.79
C LYS A 77 -6.81 20.96 11.03
N LYS A 78 -6.50 19.68 10.83
CA LYS A 78 -5.12 19.17 10.88
C LYS A 78 -4.40 19.53 9.59
N ASP A 79 -3.10 19.79 9.69
CA ASP A 79 -2.25 19.93 8.50
C ASP A 79 -2.09 18.57 7.77
N LYS A 80 -1.75 18.63 6.49
CA LYS A 80 -1.66 17.46 5.61
C LYS A 80 -0.67 16.40 6.12
N GLU A 81 0.46 16.80 6.68
CA GLU A 81 1.46 15.86 7.19
C GLU A 81 0.96 15.11 8.44
N THR A 82 0.27 15.82 9.34
CA THR A 82 -0.41 15.19 10.49
C THR A 82 -1.50 14.22 10.04
N ILE A 83 -2.25 14.54 8.98
CA ILE A 83 -3.28 13.64 8.43
C ILE A 83 -2.63 12.37 7.87
N ILE A 84 -1.56 12.52 7.07
CA ILE A 84 -0.83 11.38 6.49
C ILE A 84 -0.28 10.48 7.59
N LYS A 85 0.34 11.05 8.63
CA LYS A 85 0.86 10.27 9.76
C LYS A 85 -0.25 9.51 10.48
N LYS A 86 -1.39 10.16 10.74
CA LYS A 86 -2.54 9.51 11.37
C LYS A 86 -3.13 8.39 10.51
N LEU A 87 -3.26 8.59 9.22
CA LEU A 87 -3.74 7.54 8.31
C LEU A 87 -2.76 6.37 8.26
N ALA A 88 -1.45 6.63 8.22
CA ALA A 88 -0.42 5.61 8.29
C ALA A 88 -0.50 4.80 9.59
N ASP A 89 -0.86 5.43 10.70
CA ASP A 89 -1.09 4.75 11.99
C ASP A 89 -2.40 3.94 11.98
N ILE A 90 -3.50 4.51 11.49
CA ILE A 90 -4.83 3.88 11.47
C ILE A 90 -4.86 2.63 10.57
N PHE A 91 -4.27 2.73 9.38
CA PHE A 91 -4.25 1.64 8.40
C PHE A 91 -2.99 0.76 8.52
N ASN A 92 -2.09 1.07 9.46
CA ASN A 92 -0.85 0.35 9.68
C ASN A 92 0.00 0.16 8.40
N VAL A 93 0.18 1.24 7.64
CA VAL A 93 0.92 1.26 6.37
C VAL A 93 1.96 2.37 6.33
N PRO A 94 2.97 2.30 5.45
CA PRO A 94 3.95 3.38 5.28
C PRO A 94 3.29 4.69 4.82
N GLY A 95 3.82 5.84 5.27
CA GLY A 95 3.30 7.15 4.86
C GLY A 95 3.40 7.41 3.35
N THR A 96 4.36 6.77 2.67
CA THR A 96 4.46 6.81 1.20
C THR A 96 3.25 6.17 0.52
N ALA A 97 2.78 5.02 1.03
CA ALA A 97 1.58 4.34 0.52
C ALA A 97 0.33 5.19 0.73
N VAL A 98 0.23 5.90 1.87
CA VAL A 98 -0.87 6.84 2.14
C VAL A 98 -0.92 7.98 1.12
N ARG A 99 0.24 8.58 0.77
CA ARG A 99 0.30 9.66 -0.23
C ARG A 99 -0.21 9.20 -1.59
N ILE A 100 0.30 8.06 -2.06
CA ILE A 100 -0.15 7.44 -3.31
C ILE A 100 -1.65 7.20 -3.25
N ARG A 101 -2.17 6.69 -2.13
CA ARG A 101 -3.60 6.40 -1.99
C ARG A 101 -4.49 7.64 -2.03
N ILE A 102 -4.03 8.77 -1.50
CA ILE A 102 -4.74 10.06 -1.59
C ILE A 102 -4.82 10.51 -3.05
N GLU A 103 -3.73 10.41 -3.79
CA GLU A 103 -3.66 10.74 -5.22
C GLU A 103 -4.55 9.82 -6.06
N GLU A 104 -4.49 8.51 -5.83
CA GLU A 104 -5.31 7.50 -6.53
C GLU A 104 -6.82 7.71 -6.36
N LEU A 105 -7.24 8.21 -5.20
CA LEU A 105 -8.64 8.47 -4.87
C LEU A 105 -9.05 9.93 -5.11
N GLU A 106 -8.16 10.74 -5.69
CA GLU A 106 -8.38 12.15 -6.02
C GLU A 106 -8.86 13.00 -4.84
N LEU A 107 -8.46 12.66 -3.61
CA LEU A 107 -8.98 13.29 -2.38
C LEU A 107 -8.38 14.67 -2.10
N ASP A 108 -7.34 15.06 -2.82
CA ASP A 108 -6.75 16.42 -2.74
C ASP A 108 -7.52 17.46 -3.57
N ASN A 109 -8.47 17.02 -4.40
CA ASN A 109 -9.22 17.89 -5.33
C ASN A 109 -10.59 18.34 -4.78
N GLU A 110 -10.97 17.91 -3.58
CA GLU A 110 -12.24 18.26 -2.89
C GLU A 110 -12.06 19.34 -1.82
#